data_AF-A0A4Y1ZH00-F1
#
_entry.id   AF-A0A4Y1ZH00-F1
#
_cell.length_a   1.000
_cell.length_b   1.000
_cell.length_c   1.000
_cell.angle_alpha   90.00
_cell.angle_beta   90.00
_cell.angle_gamma   90.00
#
_symmetry.space_group_name_H-M   'P 1'
#
loop_
_entity.id
_entity.type
_entity.pdbx_description
1 polymer ?
#
loop_
_entity_poly.entity_id
_entity_poly.type
_entity_poly.pdbx_seq_one_letter_code
_entity_poly.pdbx_strand_id
1 'polypeptide(L)'
;MHVSAHSAVLMDQSSGRVLFQQNSKEKLPIASITKVMTAILAIESGKMNRTFTTSQEALRTEGSSIYLKAGEKMKLRDLVYGLMLRSGNDASRAIAEAVAGSEKGFVLLMNEKARELGMTDSHFTNPNGLEHPKHYATAYDMALLMRYAMGNATFRKVTGTKLHRVPATNKEAARVWKNKNKMLSLYKYATGGKPDLLK
;
A
#
# COMPACT_ATOMS: atom_id res chain seq x y z
N MET A 1 -23.63 -12.65 -12.69
CA MET A 1 -22.57 -12.71 -11.67
C MET A 1 -22.89 -11.62 -10.65
N HIS A 2 -23.05 -11.95 -9.37
CA HIS A 2 -23.42 -11.00 -8.32
C HIS A 2 -22.47 -11.19 -7.13
N VAL A 3 -21.99 -10.10 -6.55
CA VAL A 3 -21.10 -10.13 -5.38
C VAL A 3 -21.72 -9.29 -4.26
N SER A 4 -21.44 -9.64 -3.01
CA SER A 4 -21.95 -8.90 -1.84
C SER A 4 -21.27 -7.54 -1.61
N ALA A 5 -20.17 -7.25 -2.30
CA ALA A 5 -19.48 -5.97 -2.19
C ALA A 5 -20.33 -4.85 -2.80
N HIS A 6 -20.46 -3.72 -2.09
CA HIS A 6 -21.20 -2.55 -2.59
C HIS A 6 -20.65 -2.03 -3.92
N SER A 7 -19.31 -1.98 -4.05
CA SER A 7 -18.60 -1.65 -5.28
C SER A 7 -17.55 -2.71 -5.61
N ALA A 8 -17.47 -3.10 -6.88
CA ALA A 8 -16.53 -4.10 -7.37
C ALA A 8 -16.13 -3.85 -8.83
N VAL A 9 -14.93 -4.30 -9.21
CA VAL A 9 -14.46 -4.32 -10.59
C VAL A 9 -13.52 -5.50 -10.81
N LEU A 10 -13.59 -6.09 -12.00
CA LEU A 10 -12.62 -7.04 -12.53
C LEU A 10 -12.09 -6.48 -13.85
N MET A 11 -10.78 -6.35 -13.96
CA MET A 11 -10.11 -5.76 -15.11
C MET A 11 -9.06 -6.72 -15.66
N ASP A 12 -9.02 -6.87 -16.99
CA ASP A 12 -7.91 -7.53 -17.65
C ASP A 12 -6.64 -6.69 -17.51
N GLN A 13 -5.58 -7.27 -16.94
CA GLN A 13 -4.35 -6.52 -16.65
C GLN A 13 -3.67 -6.01 -17.92
N SER A 14 -3.66 -6.82 -18.99
CA SER A 14 -2.92 -6.50 -20.22
C SER A 14 -3.61 -5.37 -20.98
N SER A 15 -4.88 -5.56 -21.34
CA SER A 15 -5.64 -4.64 -22.17
C SER A 15 -6.29 -3.51 -21.39
N GLY A 16 -6.45 -3.64 -20.07
CA GLY A 16 -7.24 -2.71 -19.25
C GLY A 16 -8.75 -2.85 -19.43
N ARG A 17 -9.23 -3.86 -20.17
CA ARG A 17 -10.67 -4.06 -20.43
C ARG A 17 -11.36 -4.47 -19.13
N VAL A 18 -12.42 -3.76 -18.76
CA VAL A 18 -13.30 -4.16 -17.66
C VAL A 18 -14.10 -5.39 -18.07
N LEU A 19 -13.97 -6.47 -17.31
CA LEU A 19 -14.64 -7.75 -17.54
C LEU A 19 -15.91 -7.88 -16.69
N PHE A 20 -15.94 -7.23 -15.53
CA PHE A 20 -17.09 -7.14 -14.64
C PHE A 20 -17.01 -5.85 -13.82
N GLN A 21 -18.16 -5.25 -13.52
CA GLN A 21 -18.25 -4.10 -12.62
C GLN A 21 -19.61 -4.01 -11.92
N GLN A 22 -19.59 -3.46 -10.71
CA GLN A 22 -20.76 -3.13 -9.90
C GLN A 22 -20.44 -1.84 -9.14
N ASN A 23 -21.21 -0.77 -9.35
CA ASN A 23 -20.97 0.57 -8.77
C ASN A 23 -19.51 1.05 -8.86
N SER A 24 -18.79 0.65 -9.90
CA SER A 24 -17.32 0.74 -9.93
C SER A 24 -16.76 2.17 -9.90
N LYS A 25 -17.59 3.17 -10.20
CA LYS A 25 -17.25 4.60 -10.21
C LYS A 25 -17.76 5.36 -8.98
N GLU A 26 -18.35 4.68 -8.01
CA GLU A 26 -18.78 5.30 -6.76
C GLU A 26 -17.58 5.65 -5.88
N LYS A 27 -17.58 6.86 -5.32
CA LYS A 27 -16.51 7.36 -4.44
C LYS A 27 -16.73 6.83 -3.03
N LEU A 28 -15.79 6.02 -2.55
CA LEU A 28 -15.87 5.36 -1.26
C LEU A 28 -14.59 5.57 -0.44
N PRO A 29 -14.68 5.53 0.90
CA PRO A 29 -13.51 5.31 1.75
C PRO A 29 -12.83 4.01 1.34
N ILE A 30 -11.51 4.06 1.16
CA ILE A 30 -10.73 2.91 0.66
C ILE A 30 -9.81 2.29 1.72
N ALA A 31 -9.73 2.86 2.92
CA ALA A 31 -9.02 2.25 4.03
C ALA A 31 -7.59 1.78 3.63
N SER A 32 -7.11 0.64 4.13
CA SER A 32 -5.72 0.23 3.90
C SER A 32 -5.34 -0.13 2.46
N ILE A 33 -6.27 -0.19 1.48
CA ILE A 33 -5.87 -0.40 0.08
C ILE A 33 -5.18 0.84 -0.51
N THR A 34 -5.28 2.00 0.15
CA THR A 34 -4.43 3.19 -0.06
C THR A 34 -2.94 2.87 -0.11
N LYS A 35 -2.50 1.88 0.69
CA LYS A 35 -1.08 1.51 0.81
C LYS A 35 -0.48 0.95 -0.50
N VAL A 36 -1.30 0.59 -1.49
CA VAL A 36 -0.82 0.27 -2.85
C VAL A 36 -0.13 1.48 -3.48
N MET A 37 -0.72 2.68 -3.35
CA MET A 37 -0.13 3.93 -3.83
C MET A 37 1.19 4.24 -3.10
N THR A 38 1.19 4.09 -1.78
CA THR A 38 2.38 4.29 -0.94
C THR A 38 3.52 3.34 -1.34
N ALA A 39 3.20 2.07 -1.59
CA ALA A 39 4.19 1.08 -1.98
C ALA A 39 4.80 1.38 -3.36
N ILE A 40 3.98 1.74 -4.36
CA ILE A 40 4.50 1.98 -5.71
C ILE A 40 5.39 3.23 -5.75
N LEU A 41 5.02 4.32 -5.06
CA LEU A 41 5.87 5.51 -4.94
C LEU A 41 7.19 5.22 -4.22
N ALA A 42 7.17 4.39 -3.18
CA ALA A 42 8.40 3.98 -2.50
C ALA A 42 9.33 3.17 -3.42
N ILE A 43 8.77 2.26 -4.22
CA ILE A 43 9.52 1.45 -5.19
C ILE A 43 10.13 2.35 -6.28
N GLU A 44 9.37 3.32 -6.79
CA GLU A 44 9.81 4.22 -7.86
C GLU A 44 10.79 5.29 -7.41
N SER A 45 10.90 5.54 -6.10
CA SER A 45 11.79 6.56 -5.54
C SER A 45 13.30 6.33 -5.79
N GLY A 46 13.70 5.13 -6.22
CA GLY A 46 15.12 4.73 -6.31
C GLY A 46 15.80 4.51 -4.95
N LYS A 47 15.07 4.62 -3.83
CA LYS A 47 15.62 4.59 -2.46
C LYS A 47 15.46 3.23 -1.76
N MET A 48 14.98 2.18 -2.43
CA MET A 48 14.65 0.88 -1.81
C MET A 48 15.78 0.25 -0.98
N ASN A 49 17.04 0.48 -1.36
CA ASN A 49 18.21 -0.03 -0.64
C ASN A 49 18.78 0.93 0.41
N ARG A 50 18.27 2.16 0.51
CA ARG A 50 18.69 3.13 1.52
C ARG A 50 18.11 2.76 2.88
N THR A 51 18.92 2.95 3.91
CA THR A 51 18.52 2.80 5.31
C THR A 51 18.00 4.13 5.83
N PHE A 52 16.85 4.11 6.47
CA PHE A 52 16.21 5.28 7.09
C PHE A 52 16.08 5.08 8.58
N THR A 53 16.11 6.19 9.31
CA THR A 53 15.90 6.22 10.75
C THR A 53 14.45 6.60 11.02
N THR A 54 13.71 5.74 11.71
CA THR A 54 12.32 5.99 12.11
C THR A 54 12.24 7.19 13.05
N SER A 55 11.39 8.17 12.70
CA SER A 55 11.08 9.33 13.53
C SER A 55 10.12 8.98 14.69
N GLN A 56 10.00 9.86 15.68
CA GLN A 56 8.95 9.72 16.70
C GLN A 56 7.54 9.89 16.11
N GLU A 57 7.41 10.75 15.10
CA GLU A 57 6.13 11.03 14.44
C GLU A 57 5.59 9.80 13.70
N ALA A 58 6.49 8.98 13.11
CA ALA A 58 6.15 7.68 12.54
C ALA A 58 5.39 6.77 13.50
N LEU A 59 5.66 6.87 14.81
CA LEU A 59 5.07 6.00 15.82
C LEU A 59 3.72 6.48 16.33
N ARG A 60 3.35 7.74 16.08
CA ARG A 60 2.07 8.32 16.54
C ARG A 60 0.88 7.92 15.68
N THR A 61 1.12 7.13 14.64
CA THR A 61 0.04 6.68 13.75
C THR A 61 -0.67 5.48 14.38
N GLU A 62 -1.98 5.63 14.62
CA GLU A 62 -2.84 4.60 15.21
C GLU A 62 -3.05 3.38 14.28
N GLY A 63 -3.68 2.33 14.80
CA GLY A 63 -4.08 1.14 14.05
C GLY A 63 -2.98 0.08 13.87
N SER A 64 -3.08 -0.71 12.78
CA SER A 64 -2.11 -1.76 12.47
C SER A 64 -0.68 -1.22 12.42
N SER A 65 0.28 -1.92 13.05
CA SER A 65 1.68 -1.49 13.13
C SER A 65 2.63 -2.68 12.87
N ILE A 66 3.85 -2.38 12.40
CA ILE A 66 4.97 -3.34 12.39
C ILE A 66 5.88 -3.21 13.63
N TYR A 67 5.44 -2.39 14.58
CA TYR A 67 6.05 -2.06 15.86
C TYR A 67 7.42 -1.43 15.71
N LEU A 68 7.55 -0.45 14.81
CA LEU A 68 8.78 0.32 14.68
C LEU A 68 9.17 0.99 16.02
N LYS A 69 10.46 1.20 16.23
CA LYS A 69 10.99 1.96 17.36
C LYS A 69 11.62 3.28 16.92
N ALA A 70 11.59 4.29 17.79
CA ALA A 70 12.20 5.57 17.50
C ALA A 70 13.73 5.40 17.39
N GLY A 71 14.31 5.96 16.33
CA GLY A 71 15.73 5.77 16.03
C GLY A 71 16.07 4.39 15.46
N GLU A 72 15.09 3.53 15.18
CA GLU A 72 15.31 2.27 14.48
C GLU A 72 15.76 2.54 13.04
N LYS A 73 16.81 1.84 12.60
CA LYS A 73 17.39 1.92 11.27
C LYS A 73 16.94 0.74 10.44
N MET A 74 16.20 1.00 9.37
CA MET A 74 15.66 -0.04 8.49
C MET A 74 15.75 0.37 7.02
N LYS A 75 15.94 -0.60 6.13
CA LYS A 75 15.92 -0.33 4.69
C LYS A 75 14.50 -0.05 4.22
N LEU A 76 14.34 0.87 3.27
CA LEU A 76 13.03 1.19 2.70
C LEU A 76 12.32 -0.05 2.14
N ARG A 77 13.07 -0.98 1.54
CA ARG A 77 12.51 -2.26 1.09
C ARG A 77 11.77 -3.02 2.19
N ASP A 78 12.33 -3.08 3.40
CA ASP A 78 11.75 -3.82 4.50
C ASP A 78 10.52 -3.07 5.04
N LEU A 79 10.54 -1.74 5.08
CA LEU A 79 9.35 -0.94 5.35
C LEU A 79 8.22 -1.22 4.34
N VAL A 80 8.54 -1.35 3.04
CA VAL A 80 7.56 -1.67 1.99
C VAL A 80 6.97 -3.09 2.16
N TYR A 81 7.78 -4.08 2.57
CA TYR A 81 7.26 -5.39 2.95
C TYR A 81 6.35 -5.31 4.19
N GLY A 82 6.74 -4.57 5.23
CA GLY A 82 5.91 -4.38 6.42
C GLY A 82 4.58 -3.71 6.11
N LEU A 83 4.62 -2.67 5.26
CA LEU A 83 3.45 -1.97 4.73
C LEU A 83 2.48 -2.94 4.03
N MET A 84 2.98 -3.74 3.09
CA MET A 84 2.11 -4.60 2.27
C MET A 84 1.63 -5.86 2.98
N LEU A 85 2.51 -6.52 3.76
CA LEU A 85 2.19 -7.80 4.40
C LEU A 85 1.44 -7.62 5.73
N ARG A 86 1.78 -6.58 6.50
CA ARG A 86 1.25 -6.36 7.85
C ARG A 86 0.30 -5.18 7.94
N SER A 87 0.24 -4.34 6.90
CA SER A 87 -0.56 -3.10 6.88
C SER A 87 -0.09 -2.09 7.92
N GLY A 88 1.22 -2.06 8.22
CA GLY A 88 1.78 -1.15 9.22
C GLY A 88 1.56 0.31 8.84
N ASN A 89 0.83 1.04 9.68
CA ASN A 89 0.54 2.45 9.55
C ASN A 89 1.78 3.30 9.88
N ASP A 90 2.54 2.86 10.88
CA ASP A 90 3.89 3.32 11.20
C ASP A 90 4.86 3.20 10.00
N ALA A 91 4.82 2.07 9.29
CA ALA A 91 5.61 1.87 8.08
C ALA A 91 5.22 2.85 6.97
N SER A 92 3.92 3.09 6.73
CA SER A 92 3.47 4.10 5.76
C SER A 92 3.95 5.51 6.10
N ARG A 93 3.93 5.89 7.38
CA ARG A 93 4.41 7.19 7.82
C ARG A 93 5.92 7.33 7.62
N ALA A 94 6.68 6.32 8.05
CA ALA A 94 8.13 6.28 7.83
C ALA A 94 8.51 6.30 6.34
N ILE A 95 7.75 5.61 5.48
CA ILE A 95 7.94 5.64 4.03
C ILE A 95 7.69 7.04 3.48
N ALA A 96 6.62 7.71 3.90
CA ALA A 96 6.29 9.05 3.44
C ALA A 96 7.42 10.05 3.74
N GLU A 97 7.94 10.03 4.97
CA GLU A 97 9.10 10.82 5.39
C GLU A 97 10.37 10.46 4.62
N ALA A 98 10.66 9.17 4.44
CA ALA A 98 11.84 8.69 3.72
C ALA A 98 11.85 9.10 2.23
N VAL A 99 10.68 9.07 1.58
CA VAL A 99 10.56 9.32 0.15
C VAL A 99 10.45 10.81 -0.14
N ALA A 100 9.60 11.54 0.60
CA ALA A 100 9.23 12.93 0.29
C ALA A 100 9.62 13.95 1.38
N GLY A 101 10.33 13.52 2.43
CA GLY A 101 10.75 14.38 3.55
C GLY A 101 9.64 14.71 4.56
N SER A 102 8.37 14.53 4.19
CA SER A 102 7.21 14.76 5.07
C SER A 102 5.98 14.00 4.57
N GLU A 103 4.99 13.77 5.44
CA GLU A 103 3.69 13.24 5.00
C GLU A 103 3.03 14.17 3.98
N LYS A 104 3.01 15.48 4.23
CA LYS A 104 2.39 16.45 3.33
C LYS A 104 3.01 16.38 1.93
N GLY A 105 4.34 16.35 1.84
CA GLY A 105 5.04 16.19 0.56
C GLY A 105 4.68 14.87 -0.12
N PHE A 106 4.56 13.78 0.64
CA PHE A 106 4.20 12.49 0.08
C PHE A 106 2.76 12.45 -0.45
N VAL A 107 1.81 13.07 0.26
CA VAL A 107 0.40 13.19 -0.19
C VAL A 107 0.30 13.96 -1.51
N LEU A 108 1.16 14.95 -1.74
CA LEU A 108 1.24 15.63 -3.04
C LEU A 108 1.64 14.63 -4.15
N LEU A 109 2.67 13.82 -3.92
CA LEU A 109 3.10 12.77 -4.86
C LEU A 109 2.00 11.73 -5.11
N MET A 110 1.24 11.35 -4.08
CA MET A 110 0.12 10.40 -4.22
C MET A 110 -0.95 10.94 -5.18
N ASN A 111 -1.33 12.20 -5.02
CA ASN A 111 -2.34 12.82 -5.87
C ASN A 111 -1.81 13.17 -7.26
N GLU A 112 -0.51 13.47 -7.39
CA GLU A 112 0.14 13.61 -8.69
C GLU A 112 0.13 12.30 -9.47
N LYS A 113 0.57 11.20 -8.85
CA LYS A 113 0.50 9.86 -9.43
C LYS A 113 -0.94 9.47 -9.78
N ALA A 114 -1.92 9.79 -8.93
CA ALA A 114 -3.33 9.53 -9.23
C ALA A 114 -3.77 10.20 -10.54
N ARG A 115 -3.39 11.47 -10.76
CA ARG A 115 -3.67 12.19 -12.02
C ARG A 115 -2.95 11.57 -13.21
N GLU A 116 -1.67 11.22 -13.06
CA GLU A 116 -0.89 10.56 -14.13
C GLU A 116 -1.53 9.24 -14.58
N LEU A 117 -2.12 8.50 -13.65
CA LEU A 117 -2.76 7.21 -13.92
C LEU A 117 -4.22 7.34 -14.40
N GLY A 118 -4.75 8.56 -14.50
CA GLY A 118 -6.15 8.81 -14.88
C GLY A 118 -7.17 8.45 -13.79
N MET A 119 -6.76 8.42 -12.52
CA MET A 119 -7.64 8.19 -11.36
C MET A 119 -8.40 9.48 -11.00
N THR A 120 -9.31 9.91 -11.87
CA THR A 120 -9.99 11.21 -11.78
C THR A 120 -11.00 11.32 -10.64
N ASP A 121 -11.39 10.18 -10.06
CA ASP A 121 -12.36 10.10 -8.97
C ASP A 121 -11.71 9.66 -7.65
N SER A 122 -10.43 9.99 -7.48
CA SER A 122 -9.62 9.67 -6.31
C SER A 122 -8.99 10.91 -5.67
N HIS A 123 -8.92 10.93 -4.35
CA HIS A 123 -8.18 11.93 -3.59
C HIS A 123 -7.57 11.30 -2.33
N PHE A 124 -6.25 11.41 -2.20
CA PHE A 124 -5.50 10.91 -1.06
C PHE A 124 -5.18 12.03 -0.08
N THR A 125 -5.30 11.76 1.22
CA THR A 125 -4.98 12.73 2.29
C THR A 125 -3.91 12.24 3.25
N ASN A 126 -3.56 10.96 3.19
CA ASN A 126 -2.59 10.30 4.05
C ASN A 126 -2.05 9.03 3.34
N PRO A 127 -0.91 8.45 3.77
CA PRO A 127 -0.29 7.30 3.11
C PRO A 127 -0.82 5.94 3.59
N ASN A 128 -1.77 5.93 4.54
CA ASN A 128 -2.17 4.74 5.28
C ASN A 128 -3.64 4.36 5.07
N GLY A 129 -4.50 5.30 4.69
CA GLY A 129 -5.93 5.12 4.49
C GLY A 129 -6.79 5.35 5.72
N LEU A 130 -6.24 5.87 6.83
CA LEU A 130 -7.04 6.30 7.98
C LEU A 130 -8.13 7.28 7.54
N GLU A 131 -9.25 7.24 8.24
CA GLU A 131 -10.45 7.96 7.85
C GLU A 131 -10.21 9.46 7.73
N HIS A 132 -10.69 10.02 6.63
CA HIS A 132 -10.74 11.45 6.43
C HIS A 132 -11.82 11.73 5.36
N PRO A 133 -12.70 12.74 5.51
CA PRO A 133 -13.83 12.96 4.60
C PRO A 133 -13.44 13.15 3.13
N LYS A 134 -12.23 13.66 2.90
CA LYS A 134 -11.65 13.83 1.55
C LYS A 134 -10.78 12.66 1.10
N HIS A 135 -10.71 11.54 1.82
CA HIS A 135 -9.90 10.38 1.44
C HIS A 135 -10.78 9.33 0.79
N TYR A 136 -10.73 9.25 -0.53
CA TYR A 136 -11.60 8.35 -1.29
C TYR A 136 -10.95 7.93 -2.60
N ALA A 137 -11.46 6.85 -3.16
CA ALA A 137 -11.29 6.48 -4.56
C ALA A 137 -12.52 5.69 -5.02
N THR A 138 -12.47 5.20 -6.25
CA THR A 138 -13.47 4.29 -6.81
C THR A 138 -12.86 2.90 -6.99
N ALA A 139 -13.69 1.86 -7.13
CA ALA A 139 -13.19 0.53 -7.46
C ALA A 139 -12.42 0.53 -8.79
N TYR A 140 -12.91 1.28 -9.78
CA TYR A 140 -12.27 1.45 -11.08
C TYR A 140 -10.89 2.11 -10.96
N ASP A 141 -10.77 3.22 -10.23
CA ASP A 141 -9.49 3.91 -10.04
C ASP A 141 -8.48 3.02 -9.30
N MET A 142 -8.93 2.27 -8.29
CA MET A 142 -8.06 1.32 -7.59
C MET A 142 -7.62 0.16 -8.50
N ALA A 143 -8.42 -0.23 -9.50
CA ALA A 143 -7.99 -1.19 -10.51
C ALA A 143 -6.97 -0.59 -11.49
N LEU A 144 -7.08 0.69 -11.87
CA LEU A 144 -6.04 1.38 -12.63
C LEU A 144 -4.71 1.40 -11.88
N LEU A 145 -4.74 1.77 -10.59
CA LEU A 145 -3.57 1.78 -9.72
C LEU A 145 -2.95 0.38 -9.60
N MET A 146 -3.77 -0.64 -9.34
CA MET A 146 -3.27 -2.01 -9.19
C MET A 146 -2.71 -2.55 -10.51
N ARG A 147 -3.34 -2.26 -11.65
CA ARG A 147 -2.82 -2.61 -12.99
C ARG A 147 -1.44 -1.99 -13.22
N TYR A 148 -1.29 -0.70 -12.93
CA TYR A 148 -0.01 0.00 -13.03
C TYR A 148 1.04 -0.62 -12.11
N ALA A 149 0.72 -0.77 -10.82
CA ALA A 149 1.64 -1.33 -9.83
C ALA A 149 2.06 -2.75 -10.18
N MET A 150 1.16 -3.58 -10.70
CA MET A 150 1.45 -4.95 -11.16
C MET A 150 2.33 -4.99 -12.42
N GLY A 151 2.49 -3.87 -13.15
CA GLY A 151 3.50 -3.71 -14.19
C GLY A 151 4.94 -3.72 -13.63
N ASN A 152 5.14 -3.35 -12.37
CA ASN A 152 6.44 -3.29 -11.71
C ASN A 152 6.84 -4.65 -11.09
N ALA A 153 8.00 -5.19 -11.49
CA ALA A 153 8.48 -6.49 -11.01
C ALA A 153 8.75 -6.54 -9.50
N THR A 154 9.24 -5.44 -8.92
CA THR A 154 9.47 -5.33 -7.47
C THR A 154 8.15 -5.33 -6.73
N PHE A 155 7.14 -4.61 -7.22
CA PHE A 155 5.81 -4.61 -6.61
C PHE A 155 5.19 -6.01 -6.63
N ARG A 156 5.23 -6.70 -7.79
CA ARG A 156 4.76 -8.10 -7.92
C ARG A 156 5.42 -9.02 -6.88
N LYS A 157 6.74 -8.91 -6.72
CA LYS A 157 7.49 -9.69 -5.73
C LYS A 157 7.01 -9.39 -4.31
N VAL A 158 6.87 -8.12 -3.94
CA VAL A 158 6.41 -7.72 -2.59
C VAL A 158 5.01 -8.24 -2.31
N THR A 159 4.04 -7.96 -3.20
CA THR A 159 2.64 -8.30 -2.95
C THR A 159 2.37 -9.81 -2.96
N GLY A 160 3.12 -10.58 -3.75
CA GLY A 160 3.04 -12.05 -3.81
C GLY A 160 3.80 -12.78 -2.71
N THR A 161 4.61 -12.09 -1.91
CA THR A 161 5.40 -12.73 -0.84
C THR A 161 4.49 -13.21 0.30
N LYS A 162 4.61 -14.50 0.65
CA LYS A 162 3.85 -15.11 1.77
C LYS A 162 4.51 -14.86 3.14
N LEU A 163 5.83 -14.91 3.18
CA LEU A 163 6.65 -14.72 4.38
C LEU A 163 7.86 -13.87 4.03
N HIS A 164 8.11 -12.82 4.81
CA HIS A 164 9.30 -11.96 4.68
C HIS A 164 10.09 -11.98 5.98
N ARG A 165 11.39 -12.28 5.92
CA ARG A 165 12.29 -12.22 7.08
C ARG A 165 13.06 -10.91 7.04
N VAL A 166 12.91 -10.12 8.09
CA VAL A 166 13.68 -8.89 8.32
C VAL A 166 14.85 -9.24 9.25
N PRO A 167 16.10 -8.91 8.89
CA PRO A 167 17.24 -9.10 9.79
C PRO A 167 17.08 -8.24 11.06
N ALA A 168 17.90 -8.54 12.07
CA ALA A 168 17.96 -7.70 13.27
C ALA A 168 18.33 -6.26 12.89
N THR A 169 17.72 -5.29 13.58
CA THR A 169 18.05 -3.87 13.46
C THR A 169 18.89 -3.43 14.65
N ASN A 170 19.20 -2.14 14.73
CA ASN A 170 19.84 -1.56 15.92
C ASN A 170 18.91 -1.46 17.15
N LYS A 171 17.63 -1.82 17.02
CA LYS A 171 16.62 -1.70 18.08
C LYS A 171 15.86 -2.98 18.36
N GLU A 172 15.73 -3.86 17.36
CA GLU A 172 14.88 -5.05 17.43
C GLU A 172 15.61 -6.29 16.91
N ALA A 173 15.27 -7.45 17.48
CA ALA A 173 15.70 -8.73 16.95
C ALA A 173 15.14 -8.99 15.55
N ALA A 174 15.64 -10.03 14.87
CA ALA A 174 15.11 -10.43 13.58
C ALA A 174 13.62 -10.77 13.67
N ARG A 175 12.83 -10.34 12.67
CA ARG A 175 11.37 -10.52 12.63
C ARG A 175 10.96 -11.29 11.39
N VAL A 176 9.82 -11.98 11.47
CA VAL A 176 9.19 -12.63 10.31
C VAL A 176 7.78 -12.12 10.17
N TRP A 177 7.44 -11.64 8.98
CA TRP A 177 6.11 -11.15 8.66
C TRP A 177 5.40 -12.09 7.70
N LYS A 178 4.24 -12.57 8.14
CA LYS A 178 3.31 -13.31 7.28
C LYS A 178 2.34 -12.35 6.60
N ASN A 179 2.14 -12.55 5.31
CA ASN A 179 1.17 -11.79 4.53
C ASN A 179 -0.25 -12.07 5.03
N LYS A 180 -1.00 -11.00 5.30
CA LYS A 180 -2.40 -11.08 5.75
C LYS A 180 -3.39 -11.36 4.60
N ASN A 181 -2.96 -11.30 3.33
CA ASN A 181 -3.78 -11.68 2.18
C ASN A 181 -3.98 -13.20 2.12
N LYS A 182 -5.14 -13.67 2.61
CA LYS A 182 -5.50 -15.10 2.59
C LYS A 182 -5.64 -15.67 1.18
N MET A 183 -5.88 -14.86 0.15
CA MET A 183 -6.02 -15.35 -1.23
C MET A 183 -4.75 -16.05 -1.72
N LEU A 184 -3.57 -15.63 -1.26
CA LEU A 184 -2.29 -16.29 -1.59
C LEU A 184 -2.19 -17.75 -1.13
N SER A 185 -3.05 -18.16 -0.19
CA SER A 185 -3.19 -19.56 0.24
C SER A 185 -4.50 -20.21 -0.21
N LEU A 186 -5.59 -19.45 -0.30
CA LEU A 186 -6.92 -19.99 -0.61
C LEU A 186 -7.16 -20.19 -2.10
N TYR A 187 -6.45 -19.46 -2.96
CA TYR A 187 -6.66 -19.50 -4.39
C TYR A 187 -5.33 -19.74 -5.12
N LYS A 188 -5.21 -20.90 -5.77
CA LYS A 188 -3.96 -21.34 -6.41
C LYS A 188 -3.42 -20.40 -7.49
N TYR A 189 -4.28 -19.55 -8.06
CA TYR A 189 -3.92 -18.58 -9.09
C TYR A 189 -3.68 -17.16 -8.54
N ALA A 190 -3.80 -16.95 -7.22
CA ALA A 190 -3.53 -15.64 -6.64
C ALA A 190 -2.04 -15.29 -6.68
N THR A 191 -1.72 -14.12 -7.24
CA THR A 191 -0.35 -13.63 -7.40
C THR A 191 -0.01 -12.45 -6.49
N GLY A 192 -1.00 -11.90 -5.77
CA GLY A 192 -0.83 -10.70 -4.97
C GLY A 192 -2.15 -10.15 -4.44
N GLY A 193 -2.11 -8.90 -4.01
CA GLY A 193 -3.22 -8.13 -3.47
C GLY A 193 -2.91 -7.51 -2.11
N LYS A 194 -3.77 -6.57 -1.70
CA LYS A 194 -3.73 -5.92 -0.39
C LYS A 194 -5.13 -5.96 0.20
N PRO A 195 -5.38 -6.70 1.29
CA PRO A 195 -6.66 -6.61 1.98
C PRO A 195 -6.73 -5.32 2.79
N ASP A 196 -7.94 -4.86 3.06
CA ASP A 196 -8.15 -3.89 4.12
C ASP A 196 -8.01 -4.53 5.51
N LEU A 197 -7.35 -3.80 6.41
CA LEU A 197 -6.95 -4.22 7.74
C LEU A 197 -6.94 -3.04 8.71
N LEU A 198 -7.58 -1.92 8.36
CA LEU A 198 -7.90 -0.92 9.36
C LEU A 198 -8.90 -1.56 10.32
N LYS A 199 -8.45 -1.70 11.55
CA LYS A 199 -9.18 -2.10 12.74
C LYS A 199 -8.61 -1.26 13.87
#